data_AF-A0A2V5UDR0-F1
#
_entry.id   AF-A0A2V5UDR0-F1
#
_cell.length_a   1.000
_cell.length_b   1.000
_cell.length_c   1.000
_cell.angle_alpha   90.00
_cell.angle_beta   90.00
_cell.angle_gamma   90.00
#
_symmetry.space_group_name_H-M   'P 1'
#
loop_
_entity.id
_entity.type
_entity.pdbx_description
1 polymer ?
#
loop_
_entity_poly.entity_id
_entity_poly.type
_entity_poly.pdbx_seq_one_letter_code
_entity_poly.pdbx_strand_id
1 'polypeptide(L)'
;MLKSKPATAETQPLEPKALVSAAELGARQQEISVSEFFTKNRHLLGFDNPRKALLTCVKEAVDNALDACEEAGILPEVVVRLEVASNEKTPPPPSQANRFRVTVIDHGPGIVRQQIPRIFAKLLYGSKFHRLRMSRGQQGIGISAAGMYGQLTTGKPVQITSRTGARTPAHYFEVQIDTKKNEPRILERKQIDWENHRGTQVTLEIEGRYQKGRGSVDEYLEQVAIANPHVKLVYHTPKGEIREYSRTIHELPPQPREIKPHPYGIEFGMLLKMLHDTKSHSLVGFLSSDFSRVSSKLAQEICKAAKISPQMRPRNIHGAPAENLYKTIQSTK
;
A
#
# COMPACT_ATOMS: atom_id res chain seq x y z
N MET A 1 -13.91 -34.61 78.89
CA MET A 1 -13.31 -33.49 78.14
C MET A 1 -11.81 -33.71 78.05
N LEU A 2 -11.27 -33.96 76.86
CA LEU A 2 -9.86 -33.80 76.53
C LEU A 2 -9.81 -33.62 75.00
N LYS A 3 -9.68 -32.36 74.57
CA LYS A 3 -9.67 -31.94 73.16
C LYS A 3 -8.30 -32.25 72.56
N SER A 4 -8.24 -33.08 71.52
CA SER A 4 -7.06 -33.26 70.67
C SER A 4 -6.88 -32.02 69.79
N LYS A 5 -5.73 -31.35 69.90
CA LYS A 5 -5.32 -30.25 69.01
C LYS A 5 -5.06 -30.78 67.60
N PRO A 6 -5.55 -30.14 66.53
CA PRO A 6 -5.06 -30.42 65.19
C PRO A 6 -3.71 -29.72 64.97
N ALA A 7 -2.78 -30.44 64.34
CA ALA A 7 -1.46 -29.95 63.96
C ALA A 7 -1.57 -28.83 62.92
N THR A 8 -0.90 -27.71 63.17
CA THR A 8 -0.67 -26.64 62.20
C THR A 8 0.29 -27.13 61.13
N ALA A 9 -0.19 -27.29 59.91
CA ALA A 9 0.66 -27.48 58.74
C ALA A 9 1.34 -26.13 58.42
N GLU A 10 2.66 -26.07 58.55
CA GLU A 10 3.46 -24.95 58.11
C GLU A 10 3.42 -24.87 56.57
N THR A 11 2.72 -23.87 56.04
CA THR A 11 2.82 -23.49 54.63
C THR A 11 4.22 -22.92 54.39
N GLN A 12 5.09 -23.70 53.74
CA GLN A 12 6.35 -23.19 53.22
C GLN A 12 6.08 -22.03 52.25
N PRO A 13 6.78 -20.89 52.36
CA PRO A 13 6.64 -19.80 51.41
C PRO A 13 7.13 -20.27 50.04
N LEU A 14 6.27 -20.17 49.03
CA LEU A 14 6.63 -20.41 47.63
C LEU A 14 7.83 -19.53 47.27
N GLU A 15 8.94 -20.16 46.87
CA GLU A 15 10.12 -19.44 46.38
C GLU A 15 9.71 -18.46 45.27
N PRO A 16 10.19 -17.20 45.30
CA PRO A 16 9.88 -16.25 44.25
C PRO A 16 10.42 -16.77 42.92
N LYS A 17 9.52 -16.96 41.94
CA LYS A 17 9.88 -17.35 40.56
C LYS A 17 11.07 -16.50 40.09
N ALA A 18 12.15 -17.16 39.71
CA ALA A 18 13.38 -16.51 39.24
C ALA A 18 13.04 -15.41 38.22
N LEU A 19 13.47 -14.18 38.53
CA LEU A 19 13.32 -13.04 37.65
C LEU A 19 14.16 -13.30 36.40
N VAL A 20 13.48 -13.41 35.25
CA VAL A 20 14.10 -13.66 33.94
C VAL A 20 15.16 -12.59 33.68
N SER A 21 16.39 -13.01 33.34
CA SER A 21 17.51 -12.09 33.15
C SER A 21 17.35 -11.24 31.88
N ALA A 22 17.98 -10.07 31.82
CA ALA A 22 17.98 -9.23 30.62
C ALA A 22 18.55 -9.96 29.38
N ALA A 23 19.50 -10.88 29.58
CA ALA A 23 20.05 -11.72 28.51
C ALA A 23 19.03 -12.74 27.99
N GLU A 24 18.25 -13.35 28.88
CA GLU A 24 17.15 -14.26 28.50
C GLU A 24 15.98 -13.52 27.85
N LEU A 25 15.69 -12.29 28.28
CA LEU A 25 14.73 -11.41 27.62
C LEU A 25 15.23 -10.96 26.24
N GLY A 26 16.53 -10.67 26.11
CA GLY A 26 17.17 -10.32 24.86
C GLY A 26 17.17 -11.48 23.86
N ALA A 27 17.45 -12.71 24.31
CA ALA A 27 17.41 -13.91 23.48
C ALA A 27 16.01 -14.25 22.94
N ARG A 28 14.95 -13.72 23.56
CA ARG A 28 13.56 -13.85 23.11
C ARG A 28 13.16 -12.79 22.08
N GLN A 29 14.00 -11.79 21.82
CA GLN A 29 13.74 -10.80 20.79
C GLN A 29 13.91 -11.44 19.42
N GLN A 30 12.85 -11.42 18.62
CA GLN A 30 12.85 -11.92 17.25
C GLN A 30 12.32 -10.83 16.33
N GLU A 31 12.86 -10.79 15.11
CA GLU A 31 12.34 -9.92 14.06
C GLU A 31 10.92 -10.35 13.70
N ILE A 32 9.98 -9.40 13.67
CA ILE A 32 8.60 -9.67 13.31
C ILE A 32 8.53 -9.82 11.79
N SER A 33 8.13 -11.00 11.33
CA SER A 33 7.92 -11.24 9.90
C SER A 33 6.78 -10.38 9.36
N VAL A 34 6.80 -10.11 8.05
CA VAL A 34 5.73 -9.33 7.42
C VAL A 34 4.37 -10.02 7.55
N SER A 35 4.30 -11.34 7.50
CA SER A 35 3.04 -12.05 7.75
C SER A 35 2.58 -11.92 9.19
N GLU A 36 3.48 -11.92 10.17
CA GLU A 36 3.08 -11.74 11.56
C GLU A 36 2.54 -10.33 11.80
N PHE A 37 3.20 -9.32 11.22
CA PHE A 37 2.68 -7.96 11.19
C PHE A 37 1.30 -7.90 10.51
N PHE A 38 1.15 -8.52 9.34
CA PHE A 38 -0.10 -8.51 8.60
C PHE A 38 -1.23 -9.21 9.36
N THR A 39 -0.98 -10.42 9.89
CA THR A 39 -2.00 -11.20 10.62
C THR A 39 -2.45 -10.50 11.90
N LYS A 40 -1.53 -9.87 12.64
CA LYS A 40 -1.87 -9.10 13.84
C LYS A 40 -2.55 -7.76 13.51
N ASN A 41 -2.25 -7.18 12.34
CA ASN A 41 -2.70 -5.83 11.96
C ASN A 41 -3.57 -5.78 10.69
N ARG A 42 -4.32 -6.85 10.37
CA ARG A 42 -5.17 -6.91 9.16
C ARG A 42 -6.11 -5.70 9.04
N HIS A 43 -6.58 -5.20 10.18
CA HIS A 43 -7.47 -4.04 10.27
C HIS A 43 -6.81 -2.74 9.77
N LEU A 44 -5.50 -2.55 9.96
CA LEU A 44 -4.78 -1.36 9.49
C LEU A 44 -4.73 -1.29 7.96
N LEU A 45 -4.86 -2.44 7.29
CA LEU A 45 -4.77 -2.56 5.83
C LEU A 45 -6.14 -2.70 5.16
N GLY A 46 -7.23 -2.57 5.92
CA GLY A 46 -8.60 -2.68 5.40
C GLY A 46 -9.12 -4.11 5.22
N PHE A 47 -8.45 -5.10 5.82
CA PHE A 47 -8.80 -6.53 5.72
C PHE A 47 -9.34 -7.09 7.06
N ASP A 48 -10.06 -6.26 7.82
CA ASP A 48 -10.66 -6.57 9.11
C ASP A 48 -11.79 -7.61 9.02
N ASN A 49 -12.65 -7.49 8.00
CA ASN A 49 -13.80 -8.38 7.81
C ASN A 49 -13.95 -8.82 6.34
N PRO A 50 -14.58 -9.99 6.06
CA PRO A 50 -14.65 -10.54 4.69
C PRO A 50 -15.36 -9.64 3.68
N ARG A 51 -16.29 -8.79 4.12
CA ARG A 51 -16.98 -7.86 3.23
C ARG A 51 -16.06 -6.71 2.80
N LYS A 52 -15.38 -6.08 3.77
CA LYS A 52 -14.43 -5.00 3.50
C LYS A 52 -13.21 -5.52 2.74
N ALA A 53 -12.73 -6.72 3.07
CA ALA A 53 -11.62 -7.37 2.36
C ALA A 53 -11.87 -7.49 0.85
N LEU A 54 -13.08 -7.93 0.47
CA LEU A 54 -13.47 -8.03 -0.93
C LEU A 54 -13.49 -6.66 -1.62
N LEU A 55 -14.11 -5.66 -0.98
CA LEU A 55 -14.14 -4.28 -1.48
C LEU A 55 -12.73 -3.69 -1.61
N THR A 56 -11.89 -3.82 -0.59
CA THR A 56 -10.51 -3.32 -0.58
C THR A 56 -9.69 -3.98 -1.68
N CYS A 57 -9.82 -5.29 -1.90
CA CYS A 57 -9.13 -5.97 -2.99
C CYS A 57 -9.49 -5.39 -4.36
N VAL A 58 -10.80 -5.23 -4.64
CA VAL A 58 -11.26 -4.63 -5.90
C VAL A 58 -10.78 -3.18 -6.01
N LYS A 59 -10.92 -2.39 -4.94
CA LYS A 59 -10.49 -0.99 -4.90
C LYS A 59 -9.02 -0.85 -5.23
N GLU A 60 -8.14 -1.60 -4.57
CA GLU A 60 -6.70 -1.49 -4.79
C GLU A 60 -6.29 -1.93 -6.20
N ALA A 61 -6.98 -2.92 -6.80
CA ALA A 61 -6.73 -3.33 -8.18
C ALA A 61 -7.21 -2.28 -9.19
N VAL A 62 -8.41 -1.72 -9.01
CA VAL A 62 -8.99 -0.69 -9.88
C VAL A 62 -8.20 0.62 -9.78
N ASP A 63 -7.87 1.08 -8.59
CA ASP A 63 -7.12 2.33 -8.40
C ASP A 63 -5.73 2.26 -9.07
N ASN A 64 -5.06 1.10 -9.03
CA ASN A 64 -3.79 0.91 -9.72
C ASN A 64 -3.93 0.86 -11.24
N ALA A 65 -5.00 0.26 -11.76
CA ALA A 65 -5.32 0.28 -13.18
C ALA A 65 -5.55 1.71 -13.71
N LEU A 66 -6.33 2.52 -12.97
CA LEU A 66 -6.61 3.91 -13.32
C LEU A 66 -5.35 4.76 -13.27
N ASP A 67 -4.58 4.69 -12.18
CA ASP A 67 -3.33 5.44 -12.04
C ASP A 67 -2.33 5.09 -13.15
N ALA A 68 -2.20 3.81 -13.51
CA ALA A 68 -1.28 3.38 -14.58
C ALA A 68 -1.67 3.93 -15.96
N CYS A 69 -2.97 3.97 -16.27
CA CYS A 69 -3.48 4.54 -17.52
C CYS A 69 -3.26 6.06 -17.56
N GLU A 70 -3.65 6.77 -16.51
CA GLU A 70 -3.57 8.23 -16.42
C GLU A 70 -2.12 8.71 -16.46
N GLU A 71 -1.21 8.07 -15.73
CA GLU A 71 0.22 8.40 -15.75
C GLU A 71 0.85 8.20 -17.13
N ALA A 72 0.39 7.20 -17.89
CA ALA A 72 0.85 6.93 -19.25
C ALA A 72 0.18 7.80 -20.32
N GLY A 73 -0.75 8.69 -19.95
CA GLY A 73 -1.50 9.50 -20.92
C GLY A 73 -2.49 8.68 -21.75
N ILE A 74 -2.98 7.55 -21.23
CA ILE A 74 -3.93 6.65 -21.88
C ILE A 74 -5.30 6.80 -21.21
N LEU A 75 -6.36 6.96 -22.01
CA LEU A 75 -7.73 6.97 -21.48
C LEU A 75 -8.07 5.60 -20.86
N PRO A 76 -8.39 5.51 -19.57
CA PRO A 76 -8.53 4.23 -18.89
C PRO A 76 -9.74 3.42 -19.41
N GLU A 77 -9.49 2.18 -19.79
CA GLU A 77 -10.51 1.16 -20.02
C GLU A 77 -10.22 -0.02 -19.11
N VAL A 78 -11.12 -0.24 -18.15
CA VAL A 78 -10.96 -1.21 -17.08
C VAL A 78 -12.12 -2.21 -17.12
N VAL A 79 -11.79 -3.50 -17.11
CA VAL A 79 -12.75 -4.59 -16.95
C VAL A 79 -12.56 -5.22 -15.58
N VAL A 80 -13.62 -5.26 -14.78
CA VAL A 80 -13.65 -5.93 -13.48
C VAL A 80 -14.54 -7.15 -13.61
N ARG A 81 -14.02 -8.33 -13.26
CA ARG A 81 -14.79 -9.57 -13.16
C ARG A 81 -14.74 -10.04 -11.71
N LEU A 82 -15.90 -10.24 -11.13
CA LEU A 82 -16.04 -10.81 -9.81
C LEU A 82 -16.80 -12.12 -9.94
N GLU A 83 -16.14 -13.23 -9.65
CA GLU A 83 -16.69 -14.57 -9.82
C GLU A 83 -16.67 -15.32 -8.49
N VAL A 84 -17.64 -16.21 -8.27
CA VAL A 84 -17.58 -17.12 -7.12
C VAL A 84 -16.50 -18.15 -7.38
N ALA A 85 -15.53 -18.25 -6.47
CA ALA A 85 -14.52 -19.30 -6.50
C ALA A 85 -15.01 -20.47 -5.64
N SER A 86 -15.14 -21.65 -6.24
CA SER A 86 -15.50 -22.88 -5.54
C SER A 86 -14.66 -24.04 -6.04
N ASN A 87 -14.35 -24.97 -5.14
CA ASN A 87 -13.76 -26.26 -5.50
C ASN A 87 -14.84 -27.28 -5.90
N GLU A 88 -16.12 -26.94 -5.74
CA GLU A 88 -17.25 -27.79 -6.08
C GLU A 88 -17.65 -27.63 -7.55
N LYS A 89 -18.21 -28.69 -8.15
CA LYS A 89 -18.64 -28.70 -9.56
C LYS A 89 -19.68 -27.63 -9.90
N THR A 90 -20.50 -27.25 -8.92
CA THR A 90 -21.49 -26.18 -9.05
C THR A 90 -21.19 -25.13 -8.00
N PRO A 91 -20.82 -23.89 -8.38
CA PRO A 91 -20.55 -22.84 -7.42
C PRO A 91 -21.82 -22.49 -6.61
N PRO A 92 -21.72 -22.23 -5.30
CA PRO A 92 -22.85 -21.76 -4.51
C PRO A 92 -23.31 -20.38 -4.99
N PRO A 93 -24.57 -19.98 -4.69
CA PRO A 93 -25.02 -18.62 -4.96
C PRO A 93 -24.09 -17.58 -4.32
N PRO A 94 -23.86 -16.41 -4.96
CA PRO A 94 -22.94 -15.39 -4.44
C PRO A 94 -23.23 -14.91 -3.02
N SER A 95 -24.47 -15.02 -2.54
CA SER A 95 -24.86 -14.67 -1.16
C SER A 95 -24.36 -15.66 -0.11
N GLN A 96 -24.08 -16.91 -0.51
CA GLN A 96 -23.62 -18.00 0.36
C GLN A 96 -22.14 -18.35 0.12
N ALA A 97 -21.55 -17.87 -0.98
CA ALA A 97 -20.14 -18.00 -1.27
C ALA A 97 -19.25 -17.28 -0.24
N ASN A 98 -18.14 -17.91 0.12
CA ASN A 98 -17.11 -17.37 1.00
C ASN A 98 -15.79 -17.08 0.28
N ARG A 99 -15.68 -17.43 -1.00
CA ARG A 99 -14.49 -17.26 -1.83
C ARG A 99 -14.85 -16.65 -3.17
N PHE A 100 -14.02 -15.71 -3.60
CA PHE A 100 -14.25 -14.96 -4.81
C PHE A 100 -12.95 -14.82 -5.59
N ARG A 101 -13.08 -14.95 -6.92
CA ARG A 101 -12.04 -14.61 -7.87
C ARG A 101 -12.29 -13.20 -8.38
N VAL A 102 -11.38 -12.30 -8.07
CA VAL A 102 -11.36 -10.92 -8.55
C VAL A 102 -10.38 -10.84 -9.70
N THR A 103 -10.85 -10.49 -10.88
CA THR A 103 -9.99 -10.20 -12.04
C THR A 103 -10.17 -8.76 -12.47
N VAL A 104 -9.09 -8.00 -12.55
CA VAL A 104 -9.08 -6.63 -13.07
C VAL A 104 -8.16 -6.59 -14.28
N ILE A 105 -8.66 -6.07 -15.39
CA ILE A 105 -7.96 -5.93 -16.67
C ILE A 105 -7.95 -4.46 -17.03
N ASP A 106 -6.78 -3.88 -17.24
CA ASP A 106 -6.61 -2.50 -17.72
C ASP A 106 -6.01 -2.48 -19.11
N HIS A 107 -6.37 -1.49 -19.94
CA HIS A 107 -5.75 -1.25 -21.24
C HIS A 107 -4.61 -0.20 -21.15
N GLY A 108 -3.85 -0.24 -20.06
CA GLY A 108 -2.82 0.74 -19.76
C GLY A 108 -1.47 0.45 -20.45
N PRO A 109 -0.36 0.97 -19.89
CA PRO A 109 0.96 0.82 -20.49
C PRO A 109 1.54 -0.60 -20.37
N GLY A 110 0.95 -1.46 -19.53
CA GLY A 110 1.54 -2.73 -19.11
C GLY A 110 2.70 -2.53 -18.13
N ILE A 111 3.24 -3.64 -17.63
CA ILE A 111 4.30 -3.68 -16.63
C ILE A 111 5.51 -4.41 -17.21
N VAL A 112 6.68 -3.80 -17.05
CA VAL A 112 7.96 -4.40 -17.44
C VAL A 112 8.18 -5.71 -16.68
N ARG A 113 8.52 -6.79 -17.40
CA ARG A 113 8.64 -8.17 -16.90
C ARG A 113 9.41 -8.33 -15.59
N GLN A 114 10.48 -7.57 -15.40
CA GLN A 114 11.34 -7.62 -14.21
C GLN A 114 10.67 -7.01 -12.96
N GLN A 115 9.71 -6.11 -13.16
CA GLN A 115 9.03 -5.39 -12.09
C GLN A 115 7.79 -6.12 -11.58
N ILE A 116 7.16 -6.96 -12.40
CA ILE A 116 5.91 -7.67 -12.07
C ILE A 116 6.00 -8.37 -10.70
N PRO A 117 6.98 -9.24 -10.40
CA PRO A 117 7.00 -9.93 -9.11
C PRO A 117 7.12 -8.97 -7.93
N ARG A 118 7.88 -7.89 -8.06
CA ARG A 118 8.08 -6.93 -6.97
C ARG A 118 6.84 -6.08 -6.72
N ILE A 119 6.11 -5.70 -7.76
CA ILE A 119 4.88 -4.89 -7.62
C ILE A 119 3.78 -5.67 -6.89
N PHE A 120 3.65 -6.97 -7.16
CA PHE A 120 2.55 -7.77 -6.61
C PHE A 120 2.94 -8.61 -5.38
N ALA A 121 4.24 -8.88 -5.21
CA ALA A 121 4.72 -9.78 -4.16
C ALA A 121 5.91 -9.22 -3.35
N LYS A 122 5.94 -7.90 -3.17
CA LYS A 122 6.79 -7.22 -2.19
C LYS A 122 6.00 -6.09 -1.52
N LEU A 123 5.95 -6.07 -0.19
CA LEU A 123 5.36 -4.94 0.53
C LEU A 123 6.31 -3.73 0.49
N LEU A 124 5.71 -2.53 0.53
CA LEU A 124 6.43 -1.24 0.51
C LEU A 124 7.30 -1.07 -0.74
N TYR A 125 6.85 -1.63 -1.86
CA TYR A 125 7.51 -1.52 -3.15
C TYR A 125 6.65 -0.72 -4.12
N GLY A 126 7.19 0.36 -4.66
CA GLY A 126 6.50 1.15 -5.66
C GLY A 126 7.17 2.50 -5.93
N SER A 127 6.75 3.11 -7.04
CA SER A 127 7.22 4.44 -7.46
C SER A 127 6.56 5.60 -6.68
N LYS A 128 5.43 5.34 -6.00
CA LYS A 128 4.59 6.38 -5.36
C LYS A 128 5.12 6.86 -4.00
N PHE A 129 5.86 6.03 -3.26
CA PHE A 129 6.27 6.33 -1.88
C PHE A 129 7.28 7.49 -1.75
N HIS A 130 8.08 7.73 -2.79
CA HIS A 130 9.17 8.71 -2.77
C HIS A 130 8.79 10.06 -3.37
N ARG A 131 7.58 10.18 -3.92
CA ARG A 131 7.13 11.38 -4.64
C ARG A 131 5.98 12.02 -3.89
N LEU A 132 6.08 13.31 -3.61
CA LEU A 132 4.95 14.09 -3.09
C LEU A 132 4.09 14.53 -4.29
N ARG A 133 3.21 13.63 -4.70
CA ARG A 133 2.26 13.82 -5.81
C ARG A 133 0.91 13.24 -5.43
N MET A 134 -0.16 13.96 -5.75
CA MET A 134 -1.52 13.43 -5.57
C MET A 134 -1.70 12.18 -6.45
N SER A 135 -2.10 11.08 -5.84
CA SER A 135 -2.44 9.81 -6.51
C SER A 135 -3.45 9.05 -5.64
N ARG A 136 -4.13 8.04 -6.18
CA ARG A 136 -5.14 7.26 -5.44
C ARG A 136 -4.52 6.42 -4.32
N GLY A 137 -3.29 5.92 -4.52
CA GLY A 137 -2.55 5.12 -3.54
C GLY A 137 -1.24 5.79 -3.08
N GLN A 138 -1.02 5.89 -1.77
CA GLN A 138 0.12 6.63 -1.21
C GLN A 138 1.30 5.75 -0.78
N GLN A 139 1.04 4.56 -0.21
CA GLN A 139 2.05 3.81 0.56
C GLN A 139 2.73 2.66 -0.21
N GLY A 140 2.29 2.33 -1.43
CA GLY A 140 2.86 1.22 -2.21
C GLY A 140 2.64 -0.17 -1.58
N ILE A 141 1.56 -0.32 -0.80
CA ILE A 141 1.21 -1.58 -0.11
C ILE A 141 -0.07 -2.22 -0.63
N GLY A 142 -0.94 -1.45 -1.31
CA GLY A 142 -2.33 -1.84 -1.56
C GLY A 142 -2.49 -3.19 -2.26
N ILE A 143 -1.95 -3.30 -3.47
CA ILE A 143 -2.12 -4.52 -4.26
C ILE A 143 -1.33 -5.72 -3.70
N SER A 144 -0.14 -5.50 -3.15
CA SER A 144 0.63 -6.54 -2.47
C SER A 144 -0.06 -7.03 -1.20
N ALA A 145 -0.78 -6.16 -0.48
CA ALA A 145 -1.60 -6.51 0.68
C ALA A 145 -2.82 -7.35 0.26
N ALA A 146 -3.47 -7.02 -0.86
CA ALA A 146 -4.53 -7.85 -1.44
C ALA A 146 -4.02 -9.24 -1.86
N GLY A 147 -2.84 -9.29 -2.49
CA GLY A 147 -2.13 -10.54 -2.79
C GLY A 147 -1.80 -11.37 -1.55
N MET A 148 -1.28 -10.73 -0.50
CA MET A 148 -0.98 -11.38 0.77
C MET A 148 -2.24 -11.92 1.44
N TYR A 149 -3.33 -11.15 1.43
CA TYR A 149 -4.61 -11.58 1.98
C TYR A 149 -5.14 -12.82 1.24
N GLY A 150 -5.10 -12.83 -0.10
CA GLY A 150 -5.45 -13.99 -0.90
C GLY A 150 -4.58 -15.20 -0.57
N GLN A 151 -3.27 -15.03 -0.57
CA GLN A 151 -2.33 -16.10 -0.21
C GLN A 151 -2.60 -16.68 1.20
N LEU A 152 -2.86 -15.85 2.21
CA LEU A 152 -3.10 -16.29 3.58
C LEU A 152 -4.47 -16.97 3.78
N THR A 153 -5.46 -16.62 2.94
CA THR A 153 -6.84 -17.14 3.09
C THR A 153 -7.13 -18.34 2.17
N THR A 154 -6.62 -18.32 0.94
CA THR A 154 -6.89 -19.36 -0.07
C THR A 154 -5.68 -20.20 -0.41
N GLY A 155 -4.46 -19.74 -0.09
CA GLY A 155 -3.21 -20.39 -0.47
C GLY A 155 -2.84 -20.23 -1.96
N LYS A 156 -3.68 -19.55 -2.75
CA LYS A 156 -3.47 -19.38 -4.19
C LYS A 156 -2.49 -18.24 -4.49
N PRO A 157 -1.67 -18.35 -5.54
CA PRO A 157 -0.83 -17.26 -6.00
C PRO A 157 -1.64 -16.14 -6.65
N VAL A 158 -1.06 -14.95 -6.71
CA VAL A 158 -1.56 -13.89 -7.59
C VAL A 158 -1.19 -14.24 -9.02
N GLN A 159 -2.15 -14.22 -9.93
CA GLN A 159 -1.93 -14.47 -11.34
C GLN A 159 -1.90 -13.14 -12.09
N ILE A 160 -0.84 -12.88 -12.84
CA ILE A 160 -0.66 -11.62 -13.58
C ILE A 160 -0.34 -11.94 -15.02
N THR A 161 -1.07 -11.32 -15.94
CA THR A 161 -0.69 -11.23 -17.36
C THR A 161 -0.41 -9.78 -17.68
N SER A 162 0.72 -9.47 -18.31
CA SER A 162 0.99 -8.09 -18.73
C SER A 162 1.71 -8.04 -20.07
N ARG A 163 1.39 -7.02 -20.88
CA ARG A 163 1.98 -6.76 -22.19
C ARG A 163 2.22 -5.26 -22.37
N THR A 164 3.46 -4.88 -22.64
CA THR A 164 3.86 -3.46 -22.71
C THR A 164 3.58 -2.80 -24.07
N GLY A 165 3.45 -3.59 -25.14
CA GLY A 165 3.11 -3.10 -26.47
C GLY A 165 2.59 -4.20 -27.41
N ALA A 166 2.01 -3.79 -28.55
CA ALA A 166 1.40 -4.71 -29.51
C ALA A 166 2.38 -5.73 -30.11
N ARG A 167 3.67 -5.37 -30.22
CA ARG A 167 4.74 -6.23 -30.79
C ARG A 167 5.55 -6.98 -29.73
N THR A 168 5.23 -6.81 -28.46
CA THR A 168 5.93 -7.51 -27.37
C THR A 168 5.10 -8.70 -26.91
N PRO A 169 5.72 -9.84 -26.57
CA PRO A 169 4.99 -10.98 -26.02
C PRO A 169 4.31 -10.61 -24.69
N ALA A 170 3.15 -11.18 -24.43
CA ALA A 170 2.53 -11.07 -23.10
C ALA A 170 3.24 -12.02 -22.13
N HIS A 171 3.44 -11.56 -20.90
CA HIS A 171 4.07 -12.34 -19.85
C HIS A 171 3.06 -12.72 -18.79
N TYR A 172 2.95 -14.03 -18.54
CA TYR A 172 2.16 -14.59 -17.46
C TYR A 172 3.06 -14.96 -16.28
N PHE A 173 2.60 -14.64 -15.07
CA PHE A 173 3.26 -14.92 -13.81
C PHE A 173 2.27 -15.44 -12.78
N GLU A 174 2.72 -16.40 -11.99
CA GLU A 174 2.13 -16.72 -10.69
C GLU A 174 3.12 -16.34 -9.59
N VAL A 175 2.72 -15.48 -8.68
CA VAL A 175 3.61 -14.96 -7.63
C VAL A 175 2.99 -15.06 -6.24
N GLN A 176 3.84 -15.28 -5.25
CA GLN A 176 3.54 -15.27 -3.82
C GLN A 176 4.59 -14.46 -3.07
N ILE A 177 4.26 -14.02 -1.87
CA ILE A 177 5.19 -13.32 -0.98
C ILE A 177 5.86 -14.36 -0.08
N ASP A 178 7.20 -14.37 -0.04
CA ASP A 178 7.92 -14.95 1.08
C ASP A 178 7.73 -14.03 2.27
N THR A 179 6.87 -14.45 3.19
CA THR A 179 6.43 -13.64 4.32
C THR A 179 7.50 -13.40 5.37
N LYS A 180 8.55 -14.23 5.39
CA LYS A 180 9.70 -14.05 6.28
C LYS A 180 10.66 -13.01 5.74
N LYS A 181 10.95 -13.07 4.43
CA LYS A 181 11.94 -12.19 3.79
C LYS A 181 11.37 -10.94 3.14
N ASN A 182 10.05 -10.84 2.98
CA ASN A 182 9.40 -9.82 2.16
C ASN A 182 9.97 -9.77 0.74
N GLU A 183 10.15 -10.94 0.13
CA GLU A 183 10.64 -11.06 -1.25
C GLU A 183 9.68 -11.87 -2.10
N PRO A 184 9.60 -11.58 -3.41
CA PRO A 184 8.69 -12.29 -4.29
C PRO A 184 9.18 -13.70 -4.59
N ARG A 185 8.29 -14.67 -4.40
CA ARG A 185 8.45 -16.06 -4.84
C ARG A 185 7.66 -16.27 -6.13
N ILE A 186 8.36 -16.56 -7.22
CA ILE A 186 7.76 -16.85 -8.53
C ILE A 186 7.49 -18.35 -8.59
N LEU A 187 6.22 -18.73 -8.79
CA LEU A 187 5.81 -20.13 -8.95
C LEU A 187 5.79 -20.54 -10.42
N GLU A 188 5.26 -19.68 -11.28
CA GLU A 188 5.19 -19.91 -12.72
C GLU A 188 5.58 -18.64 -13.47
N ARG A 189 6.23 -18.83 -14.63
CA ARG A 189 6.58 -17.76 -15.55
C ARG A 189 6.58 -18.29 -16.98
N LYS A 190 5.70 -17.77 -17.82
CA LYS A 190 5.63 -18.13 -19.24
C LYS A 190 5.31 -16.93 -20.13
N GLN A 191 5.61 -17.07 -21.40
CA GLN A 191 5.12 -16.17 -22.44
C GLN A 191 3.83 -16.78 -22.99
N ILE A 192 2.81 -15.97 -23.14
CA ILE A 192 1.52 -16.40 -23.69
C ILE A 192 1.09 -15.45 -24.79
N ASP A 193 0.29 -15.96 -25.72
CA ASP A 193 -0.46 -15.12 -26.62
C ASP A 193 -1.65 -14.54 -25.87
N TRP A 194 -1.84 -13.23 -26.03
CA TRP A 194 -2.92 -12.49 -25.40
C TRP A 194 -3.53 -11.55 -26.44
N GLU A 195 -4.78 -11.85 -26.81
CA GLU A 195 -5.51 -11.22 -27.93
C GLU A 195 -5.39 -9.70 -27.90
N ASN A 196 -4.57 -9.13 -28.80
CA ASN A 196 -4.38 -7.70 -29.09
C ASN A 196 -4.48 -6.70 -27.91
N HIS A 197 -4.29 -7.15 -26.68
CA HIS A 197 -4.49 -6.36 -25.47
C HIS A 197 -3.17 -5.80 -24.95
N ARG A 198 -2.99 -4.48 -24.96
CA ARG A 198 -1.88 -3.82 -24.25
C ARG A 198 -2.38 -3.41 -22.87
N GLY A 199 -1.67 -3.80 -21.82
CA GLY A 199 -2.09 -3.52 -20.45
C GLY A 199 -1.74 -4.63 -19.48
N THR A 200 -2.50 -4.72 -18.38
CA THR A 200 -2.29 -5.72 -17.32
C THR A 200 -3.60 -6.34 -16.88
N GLN A 201 -3.58 -7.65 -16.69
CA GLN A 201 -4.63 -8.42 -16.02
C GLN A 201 -4.06 -8.94 -14.71
N VAL A 202 -4.80 -8.72 -13.63
CA VAL A 202 -4.48 -9.23 -12.29
C VAL A 202 -5.66 -10.05 -11.80
N THR A 203 -5.40 -11.29 -11.42
CA THR A 203 -6.39 -12.21 -10.85
C THR A 203 -5.98 -12.63 -9.45
N LEU A 204 -6.89 -12.44 -8.50
CA LEU A 204 -6.73 -12.69 -7.07
C LEU A 204 -7.88 -13.59 -6.59
N GLU A 205 -7.57 -14.69 -5.91
CA GLU A 205 -8.57 -15.51 -5.22
C GLU A 205 -8.51 -15.23 -3.73
N ILE A 206 -9.60 -14.71 -3.16
CA ILE A 206 -9.67 -14.25 -1.77
C ILE A 206 -10.89 -14.82 -1.05
N GLU A 207 -10.78 -14.98 0.26
CA GLU A 207 -11.97 -15.15 1.10
C GLU A 207 -12.71 -13.82 1.27
N GLY A 208 -14.02 -13.83 1.11
CA GLY A 208 -14.80 -12.60 1.12
C GLY A 208 -16.29 -12.87 1.26
N ARG A 209 -17.08 -11.81 1.46
CA ARG A 209 -18.54 -11.88 1.45
C ARG A 209 -19.10 -10.85 0.50
N TYR A 210 -19.82 -11.31 -0.52
CA TYR A 210 -20.53 -10.43 -1.45
C TYR A 210 -21.90 -10.03 -0.90
N GLN A 211 -22.18 -8.72 -0.88
CA GLN A 211 -23.45 -8.15 -0.46
C GLN A 211 -23.72 -6.90 -1.31
N LYS A 212 -24.98 -6.68 -1.70
CA LYS A 212 -25.42 -5.47 -2.41
C LYS A 212 -25.72 -4.32 -1.42
N GLY A 213 -25.76 -3.09 -1.94
CA GLY A 213 -26.13 -1.89 -1.17
C GLY A 213 -24.92 -1.12 -0.64
N ARG A 214 -25.14 -0.31 0.40
CA ARG A 214 -24.14 0.66 0.88
C ARG A 214 -22.87 -0.01 1.39
N GLY A 215 -21.70 0.33 0.85
CA GLY A 215 -20.39 -0.27 1.12
C GLY A 215 -20.16 -1.59 0.38
N SER A 216 -20.75 -1.75 -0.80
CA SER A 216 -20.55 -2.93 -1.67
C SER A 216 -19.55 -2.64 -2.79
N VAL A 217 -19.04 -3.70 -3.42
CA VAL A 217 -18.25 -3.59 -4.65
C VAL A 217 -19.04 -2.89 -5.76
N ASP A 218 -20.34 -3.21 -5.88
CA ASP A 218 -21.21 -2.64 -6.89
C ASP A 218 -21.32 -1.11 -6.77
N GLU A 219 -21.58 -0.60 -5.55
CA GLU A 219 -21.67 0.84 -5.29
C GLU A 219 -20.33 1.55 -5.49
N TYR A 220 -19.22 0.92 -5.06
CA TYR A 220 -17.89 1.50 -5.26
C TYR A 220 -17.57 1.67 -6.75
N LEU A 221 -17.83 0.66 -7.58
CA LEU A 221 -17.59 0.74 -9.02
C LEU A 221 -18.48 1.79 -9.70
N GLU A 222 -19.73 1.93 -9.25
CA GLU A 222 -20.63 3.00 -9.69
C GLU A 222 -20.08 4.38 -9.31
N GLN A 223 -19.61 4.56 -8.07
CA GLN A 223 -18.97 5.80 -7.62
C GLN A 223 -17.69 6.11 -8.39
N VAL A 224 -16.88 5.10 -8.75
CA VAL A 224 -15.69 5.26 -9.59
C VAL A 224 -16.09 5.77 -10.97
N ALA A 225 -17.12 5.20 -11.59
CA ALA A 225 -17.61 5.67 -12.89
C ALA A 225 -18.13 7.12 -12.83
N ILE A 226 -18.84 7.50 -11.77
CA ILE A 226 -19.35 8.87 -11.57
C ILE A 226 -18.20 9.86 -11.36
N ALA A 227 -17.22 9.51 -10.53
CA ALA A 227 -16.12 10.40 -10.18
C ALA A 227 -15.05 10.54 -11.29
N ASN A 228 -15.00 9.60 -12.23
CA ASN A 228 -13.99 9.55 -13.29
C ASN A 228 -14.67 9.44 -14.67
N PRO A 229 -15.27 10.54 -15.18
CA PRO A 229 -16.07 10.52 -16.43
C PRO A 229 -15.27 10.14 -17.69
N HIS A 230 -13.93 10.18 -17.63
CA HIS A 230 -13.03 9.75 -18.70
C HIS A 230 -12.78 8.23 -18.74
N VAL A 231 -13.24 7.49 -17.74
CA VAL A 231 -13.03 6.05 -17.60
C VAL A 231 -14.15 5.27 -18.28
N LYS A 232 -13.78 4.25 -19.07
CA LYS A 232 -14.71 3.19 -19.48
C LYS A 232 -14.55 2.02 -18.51
N LEU A 233 -15.63 1.60 -17.87
CA LEU A 233 -15.62 0.53 -16.87
C LEU A 233 -16.64 -0.54 -17.24
N VAL A 234 -16.19 -1.80 -17.40
CA VAL A 234 -17.07 -2.95 -17.63
C VAL A 234 -17.00 -3.86 -16.41
N TYR A 235 -18.12 -4.08 -15.74
CA TYR A 235 -18.21 -4.90 -14.54
C TYR A 235 -19.05 -6.16 -14.78
N HIS A 236 -18.41 -7.32 -14.70
CA HIS A 236 -19.08 -8.62 -14.64
C HIS A 236 -19.33 -8.98 -13.17
N THR A 237 -20.60 -8.95 -12.78
CA THR A 237 -21.04 -9.25 -11.42
C THR A 237 -20.94 -10.76 -11.13
N PRO A 238 -20.86 -11.17 -9.85
CA PRO A 238 -20.88 -12.59 -9.49
C PRO A 238 -22.23 -13.27 -9.78
N LYS A 239 -23.27 -12.51 -10.14
CA LYS A 239 -24.58 -13.02 -10.57
C LYS A 239 -24.67 -13.25 -12.08
N GLY A 240 -23.63 -12.92 -12.84
CA GLY A 240 -23.61 -13.02 -14.30
C GLY A 240 -24.17 -11.80 -15.03
N GLU A 241 -24.66 -10.78 -14.32
CA GLU A 241 -25.02 -9.49 -14.94
C GLU A 241 -23.74 -8.77 -15.42
N ILE A 242 -23.80 -8.15 -16.59
CA ILE A 242 -22.77 -7.25 -17.11
C ILE A 242 -23.27 -5.83 -16.98
N ARG A 243 -22.48 -4.96 -16.36
CA ARG A 243 -22.74 -3.53 -16.25
C ARG A 243 -21.65 -2.77 -16.98
N GLU A 244 -22.04 -1.98 -17.96
CA GLU A 244 -21.12 -1.14 -18.71
C GLU A 244 -21.35 0.33 -18.37
N TYR A 245 -20.27 0.98 -17.93
CA TYR A 245 -20.22 2.41 -17.70
C TYR A 245 -19.33 3.02 -18.79
N SER A 246 -19.97 3.64 -19.78
CA SER A 246 -19.28 4.31 -20.86
C SER A 246 -18.69 5.63 -20.39
N ARG A 247 -17.49 5.98 -20.89
CA ARG A 247 -16.91 7.31 -20.67
C ARG A 247 -17.76 8.38 -21.34
N THR A 248 -17.91 9.52 -20.68
CA THR A 248 -18.59 10.70 -21.22
C THR A 248 -17.59 11.75 -21.69
N ILE A 249 -16.35 11.69 -21.19
CA ILE A 249 -15.25 12.60 -21.55
C ILE A 249 -14.14 11.80 -22.24
N HIS A 250 -13.56 12.37 -23.30
CA HIS A 250 -12.51 11.73 -24.12
C HIS A 250 -11.14 12.42 -23.98
N GLU A 251 -10.96 13.15 -22.89
CA GLU A 251 -9.72 13.81 -22.50
C GLU A 251 -9.34 13.42 -21.07
N LEU A 252 -8.03 13.41 -20.80
CA LEU A 252 -7.52 13.12 -19.46
C LEU A 252 -7.54 14.40 -18.62
N PRO A 253 -7.81 14.29 -17.30
CA PRO A 253 -7.62 15.41 -16.39
C PRO A 253 -6.14 15.85 -16.38
N PRO A 254 -5.86 17.11 -16.03
CA PRO A 254 -4.49 17.60 -15.94
C PRO A 254 -3.70 16.78 -14.93
N GLN A 255 -2.56 16.24 -15.36
CA GLN A 255 -1.74 15.41 -14.49
C GLN A 255 -1.23 16.22 -13.29
N PRO A 256 -1.38 15.70 -12.06
CA PRO A 256 -0.82 16.34 -10.88
C PRO A 256 0.69 16.38 -11.02
N ARG A 257 1.30 17.49 -10.59
CA ARG A 257 2.76 17.67 -10.60
C ARG A 257 3.34 17.24 -9.27
N GLU A 258 4.54 16.70 -9.29
CA GLU A 258 5.30 16.47 -8.06
C GLU A 258 5.68 17.82 -7.43
N ILE A 259 5.49 17.93 -6.12
CA ILE A 259 5.79 19.14 -5.36
C ILE A 259 6.87 18.86 -4.32
N LYS A 260 7.53 19.92 -3.86
CA LYS A 260 8.40 19.86 -2.68
C LYS A 260 7.54 19.97 -1.42
N PRO A 261 7.97 19.44 -0.27
CA PRO A 261 7.25 19.64 0.98
C PRO A 261 7.12 21.13 1.29
N HIS A 262 6.00 21.52 1.91
CA HIS A 262 5.85 22.86 2.47
C HIS A 262 6.50 22.90 3.86
N PRO A 263 7.26 23.96 4.23
CA PRO A 263 7.97 24.02 5.52
C PRO A 263 7.07 23.85 6.75
N TYR A 264 5.84 24.34 6.68
CA TYR A 264 4.87 24.20 7.76
C TYR A 264 4.38 22.75 7.96
N GLY A 265 4.31 21.97 6.89
CA GLY A 265 3.70 20.63 6.89
C GLY A 265 4.67 19.50 7.25
N ILE A 266 5.93 19.82 7.58
CA ILE A 266 6.92 18.80 7.94
C ILE A 266 7.02 18.64 9.45
N GLU A 267 7.33 17.41 9.87
CA GLU A 267 7.68 17.10 11.25
C GLU A 267 9.19 17.25 11.49
N PHE A 268 9.58 17.34 12.75
CA PHE A 268 10.99 17.50 13.13
C PHE A 268 11.90 16.37 12.59
N GLY A 269 11.44 15.12 12.68
CA GLY A 269 12.19 13.97 12.14
C GLY A 269 12.40 14.06 10.62
N MET A 270 11.40 14.57 9.88
CA MET A 270 11.52 14.80 8.45
C MET A 270 12.53 15.91 8.15
N LEU A 271 12.53 17.01 8.93
CA LEU A 271 13.53 18.07 8.79
C LEU A 271 14.95 17.52 8.94
N LEU A 272 15.20 16.71 9.99
CA LEU A 272 16.50 16.11 10.24
C LEU A 272 16.96 15.22 9.08
N LYS A 273 16.05 14.39 8.56
CA LYS A 273 16.33 13.57 7.38
C LYS A 273 16.66 14.43 6.16
N MET A 274 15.88 15.48 5.91
CA MET A 274 16.12 16.40 4.80
C MET A 274 17.48 17.14 4.92
N LEU A 275 17.85 17.59 6.13
CA LEU A 275 19.14 18.21 6.41
C LEU A 275 20.32 17.26 6.13
N HIS A 276 20.12 15.95 6.35
CA HIS A 276 21.12 14.92 6.07
C HIS A 276 21.22 14.62 4.56
N ASP A 277 20.07 14.41 3.92
CA ASP A 277 19.97 13.91 2.53
C ASP A 277 20.16 15.00 1.47
N THR A 278 20.07 16.28 1.84
CA THR A 278 20.21 17.39 0.89
C THR A 278 21.58 17.42 0.21
N LYS A 279 21.57 17.92 -1.04
CA LYS A 279 22.78 18.21 -1.83
C LYS A 279 23.27 19.64 -1.63
N SER A 280 22.50 20.49 -0.95
CA SER A 280 22.85 21.88 -0.73
C SER A 280 24.01 22.03 0.27
N HIS A 281 24.97 22.91 -0.05
CA HIS A 281 26.15 23.16 0.79
C HIS A 281 25.96 24.27 1.83
N SER A 282 24.81 24.95 1.82
CA SER A 282 24.44 26.01 2.76
C SER A 282 23.00 25.85 3.23
N LEU A 283 22.70 26.35 4.43
CA LEU A 283 21.36 26.32 5.01
C LEU A 283 20.35 27.13 4.17
N VAL A 284 20.76 28.28 3.66
CA VAL A 284 19.89 29.08 2.76
C VAL A 284 19.62 28.35 1.44
N GLY A 285 20.64 27.68 0.89
CA GLY A 285 20.50 26.83 -0.29
C GLY A 285 19.46 25.75 -0.03
N PHE A 286 19.63 24.99 1.05
CA PHE A 286 18.69 23.94 1.48
C PHE A 286 17.24 24.45 1.61
N LEU A 287 17.03 25.53 2.37
CA LEU A 287 15.69 26.03 2.63
C LEU A 287 14.97 26.47 1.34
N SER A 288 15.69 27.08 0.39
CA SER A 288 15.12 27.54 -0.88
C SER A 288 15.04 26.44 -1.95
N SER A 289 15.92 25.44 -1.92
CA SER A 289 15.96 24.38 -2.91
C SER A 289 15.05 23.21 -2.58
N ASP A 290 14.85 22.88 -1.30
CA ASP A 290 14.23 21.61 -0.90
C ASP A 290 12.80 21.78 -0.39
N PHE A 291 12.36 23.03 -0.16
CA PHE A 291 10.99 23.35 0.22
C PHE A 291 10.24 24.10 -0.88
N SER A 292 8.92 23.93 -0.89
CA SER A 292 8.01 24.75 -1.68
C SER A 292 7.84 26.13 -1.04
N ARG A 293 7.70 27.17 -1.87
CA ARG A 293 7.36 28.55 -1.46
C ARG A 293 8.39 29.26 -0.55
N VAL A 294 9.63 28.77 -0.47
CA VAL A 294 10.71 29.47 0.28
C VAL A 294 11.64 30.18 -0.69
N SER A 295 11.62 31.52 -0.68
CA SER A 295 12.58 32.32 -1.43
C SER A 295 13.93 32.40 -0.70
N SER A 296 15.01 32.72 -1.40
CA SER A 296 16.31 32.92 -0.77
C SER A 296 16.29 34.04 0.28
N LYS A 297 15.46 35.08 0.08
CA LYS A 297 15.24 36.15 1.06
C LYS A 297 14.59 35.61 2.34
N LEU A 298 13.50 34.86 2.20
CA LEU A 298 12.82 34.25 3.34
C LEU A 298 13.72 33.24 4.06
N ALA A 299 14.49 32.45 3.33
CA ALA A 299 15.47 31.53 3.91
C ALA A 299 16.52 32.26 4.77
N GLN A 300 17.01 33.42 4.33
CA GLN A 300 17.91 34.25 5.15
C GLN A 300 17.24 34.80 6.41
N GLU A 301 15.98 35.22 6.31
CA GLU A 301 15.19 35.69 7.47
C GLU A 301 14.98 34.55 8.48
N ILE A 302 14.65 33.34 8.02
CA ILE A 302 14.54 32.13 8.84
C ILE A 302 15.87 31.83 9.54
N CYS A 303 17.01 31.90 8.83
CA CYS A 303 18.33 31.67 9.42
C CYS A 303 18.65 32.69 10.52
N LYS A 304 18.34 33.98 10.28
CA LYS A 304 18.53 35.05 11.26
C LYS A 304 17.68 34.85 12.50
N ALA A 305 16.39 34.53 12.33
CA ALA A 305 15.47 34.28 13.44
C ALA A 305 15.88 33.02 14.25
N ALA A 306 16.34 31.97 13.56
CA ALA A 306 16.86 30.77 14.19
C ALA A 306 18.26 30.95 14.82
N LYS A 307 18.91 32.11 14.62
CA LYS A 307 20.29 32.39 15.06
C LYS A 307 21.30 31.36 14.54
N ILE A 308 21.11 30.88 13.32
CA ILE A 308 22.01 29.92 12.65
C ILE A 308 22.66 30.60 11.45
N SER A 309 23.95 30.34 11.24
CA SER A 309 24.67 30.91 10.09
C SER A 309 24.03 30.44 8.78
N PRO A 310 23.68 31.36 7.86
CA PRO A 310 23.17 31.05 6.52
C PRO A 310 24.04 30.09 5.71
N GLN A 311 25.35 30.11 5.96
CA GLN A 311 26.36 29.32 5.26
C GLN A 311 26.72 28.02 5.98
N MET A 312 26.09 27.74 7.13
CA MET A 312 26.29 26.48 7.82
C MET A 312 25.86 25.33 6.92
N ARG A 313 26.66 24.27 6.87
CA ARG A 313 26.32 23.06 6.13
C ARG A 313 25.10 22.40 6.79
N PRO A 314 24.04 22.06 6.03
CA PRO A 314 22.83 21.43 6.56
C PRO A 314 23.11 20.21 7.45
N ARG A 315 24.06 19.36 7.05
CA ARG A 315 24.45 18.13 7.78
C ARG A 315 25.05 18.37 9.17
N ASN A 316 25.52 19.59 9.45
CA ASN A 316 26.11 19.94 10.74
C ASN A 316 25.06 20.49 11.72
N ILE A 317 23.79 20.60 11.31
CA ILE A 317 22.71 21.13 12.14
C ILE A 317 22.03 19.96 12.84
N HIS A 318 22.35 19.77 14.12
CA HIS A 318 21.84 18.68 14.95
C HIS A 318 21.51 19.15 16.36
N GLY A 319 20.64 18.42 17.08
CA GLY A 319 20.25 18.75 18.45
C GLY A 319 19.54 20.09 18.58
N ALA A 320 19.93 20.90 19.58
CA ALA A 320 19.28 22.18 19.88
C ALA A 320 19.23 23.17 18.69
N PRO A 321 20.30 23.36 17.87
CA PRO A 321 20.22 24.12 16.62
C PRO A 321 19.12 23.65 15.67
N ALA A 322 18.96 22.33 15.48
CA ALA A 322 17.95 21.78 14.59
C ALA A 322 16.53 22.02 15.14
N GLU A 323 16.34 21.83 16.45
CA GLU A 323 15.05 22.13 17.09
C GLU A 323 14.69 23.60 16.98
N ASN A 324 15.66 24.50 17.15
CA ASN A 324 15.42 25.94 17.03
C ASN A 324 15.06 26.34 15.61
N LEU A 325 15.75 25.77 14.61
CA LEU A 325 15.41 25.94 13.20
C LEU A 325 13.97 25.48 12.93
N TYR A 326 13.59 24.30 13.42
CA TYR A 326 12.25 23.75 13.26
C TYR A 326 11.19 24.67 13.87
N LYS A 327 11.36 25.09 15.13
CA LYS A 327 10.43 26.01 15.80
C LYS A 327 10.30 27.33 15.04
N THR A 328 11.43 27.85 14.54
CA THR A 328 11.45 29.08 13.75
C THR A 328 10.66 28.93 12.44
N ILE A 329 10.87 27.83 11.71
CA ILE A 329 10.12 27.51 10.49
C ILE A 329 8.61 27.46 10.79
N GLN A 330 8.21 26.82 11.89
CA GLN A 330 6.80 26.70 12.28
C GLN A 330 6.17 28.03 12.72
N SER A 331 6.96 28.97 13.25
CA SER A 331 6.49 30.31 13.63
C SER A 331 6.45 31.32 12.47
N THR A 332 7.19 31.05 11.39
CA THR A 332 7.29 31.95 10.24
C THR A 332 6.11 31.69 9.30
N LYS A 333 5.13 32.59 9.26
CA LYS A 333 3.91 32.47 8.43
C LYS A 333 4.12 32.88 6.97
#